data_AF-A0A0Q5VCJ4-F1
#
_entry.id   AF-A0A0Q5VCJ4-F1
#
_cell.length_a   1.000
_cell.length_b   1.000
_cell.length_c   1.000
_cell.angle_alpha   90.00
_cell.angle_beta   90.00
_cell.angle_gamma   90.00
#
_symmetry.space_group_name_H-M   'P 1'
#
loop_
_entity.id
_entity.type
_entity.pdbx_description
1 polymer ?
#
loop_
_entity_poly.entity_id
_entity_poly.type
_entity_poly.pdbx_seq_one_letter_code
_entity_poly.pdbx_strand_id
1 'polypeptide(L)'
;MTTSTLLTGLLADLAAEGAALDVVVADLDPAGWATPTPAAGWTVAHQVAHLAWTDDVALLAATDPDAFRALPDTHGMVDDAAAAGAAVPPSELLDRWRSGRRALADALVAVPAGTSLPWYGPPMSAASMATARLMETWAHGVDVTDALGLPPSTTDRLEAVAHLGVRTRGFAHTQHGLPAPTGDVRVELTAPSGALWTWGEPTAADRVTGPALDFCLRVTQRRAPGGLQLQTTGVAAARWMDVAQAYAGPPGAGSAHRSPPRDPTSYRKPTAPPRAGGAGRQPGVRPR
;
A
#
# COMPACT_ATOMS: atom_id res chain seq x y z
N MET A 1 -23.37 6.53 -10.73
CA MET A 1 -22.68 5.21 -10.68
C MET A 1 -23.40 4.37 -9.63
N THR A 2 -23.85 3.16 -9.95
CA THR A 2 -24.46 2.29 -8.93
C THR A 2 -23.37 1.75 -8.00
N THR A 3 -23.72 1.36 -6.77
CA THR A 3 -22.77 0.79 -5.80
C THR A 3 -22.04 -0.44 -6.37
N SER A 4 -22.71 -1.22 -7.21
CA SER A 4 -22.15 -2.40 -7.90
C SER A 4 -21.11 -2.02 -8.97
N THR A 5 -21.35 -0.97 -9.77
CA THR A 5 -20.36 -0.49 -10.76
C THR A 5 -19.13 0.10 -10.06
N LEU A 6 -19.32 0.82 -8.95
CA LEU A 6 -18.21 1.37 -8.16
C LEU A 6 -17.30 0.26 -7.61
N LEU A 7 -17.89 -0.74 -6.94
CA LEU A 7 -17.13 -1.86 -6.38
C LEU A 7 -16.35 -2.61 -7.47
N THR A 8 -16.98 -2.86 -8.63
CA THR A 8 -16.32 -3.53 -9.76
C THR A 8 -15.08 -2.77 -10.24
N GLY A 9 -15.18 -1.45 -10.37
CA GLY A 9 -14.03 -0.60 -10.74
C GLY A 9 -12.91 -0.66 -9.70
N LEU A 10 -13.25 -0.51 -8.41
CA LEU A 10 -12.26 -0.55 -7.32
C LEU A 10 -11.54 -1.91 -7.23
N LEU A 11 -12.24 -3.02 -7.48
CA LEU A 11 -11.63 -4.35 -7.49
C LEU A 11 -10.72 -4.56 -8.71
N ALA A 12 -11.09 -4.01 -9.88
CA ALA A 12 -10.21 -4.01 -11.05
C ALA A 12 -8.93 -3.20 -10.79
N ASP A 13 -9.06 -2.03 -10.16
CA ASP A 13 -7.92 -1.20 -9.78
C ASP A 13 -7.04 -1.89 -8.74
N LEU A 14 -7.63 -2.51 -7.71
CA LEU A 14 -6.90 -3.30 -6.71
C LEU A 14 -6.15 -4.48 -7.37
N ALA A 15 -6.78 -5.19 -8.30
CA ALA A 15 -6.15 -6.28 -9.02
C ALA A 15 -4.95 -5.80 -9.86
N ALA A 16 -5.11 -4.67 -10.54
CA ALA A 16 -4.06 -4.05 -11.35
C ALA A 16 -2.90 -3.53 -10.50
N GLU A 17 -3.18 -2.92 -9.34
CA GLU A 17 -2.15 -2.45 -8.42
C GLU A 17 -1.38 -3.63 -7.80
N GLY A 18 -2.09 -4.68 -7.39
CA GLY A 18 -1.46 -5.92 -6.93
C GLY A 18 -0.60 -6.57 -8.01
N ALA A 19 -1.04 -6.56 -9.28
CA ALA A 19 -0.24 -7.08 -10.39
C ALA A 19 1.02 -6.24 -10.66
N ALA A 20 0.96 -4.91 -10.51
CA ALA A 20 2.12 -4.04 -10.66
C ALA A 20 3.19 -4.35 -9.60
N LEU A 21 2.79 -4.54 -8.33
CA LEU A 21 3.72 -4.93 -7.27
C LEU A 21 4.22 -6.38 -7.42
N ASP A 22 3.38 -7.30 -7.89
CA ASP A 22 3.75 -8.69 -8.20
C ASP A 22 4.93 -8.74 -9.18
N VAL A 23 4.88 -7.96 -10.27
CA VAL A 23 5.98 -7.86 -11.25
C VAL A 23 7.28 -7.39 -10.61
N VAL A 24 7.23 -6.46 -9.65
CA VAL A 24 8.43 -5.96 -8.95
C VAL A 24 9.09 -7.05 -8.10
N VAL A 25 8.29 -7.89 -7.42
CA VAL A 25 8.81 -8.86 -6.44
C VAL A 25 9.03 -10.27 -7.00
N ALA A 26 8.37 -10.63 -8.09
CA ALA A 26 8.35 -12.01 -8.62
C ALA A 26 9.74 -12.57 -8.96
N ASP A 27 10.62 -11.72 -9.49
CA ASP A 27 11.96 -12.12 -9.95
C ASP A 27 13.07 -11.74 -8.98
N LEU A 28 12.75 -11.26 -7.77
CA LEU A 28 13.75 -10.96 -6.76
C LEU A 28 14.42 -12.25 -6.27
N ASP A 29 15.73 -12.19 -6.10
CA ASP A 29 16.49 -13.23 -5.43
C ASP A 29 16.32 -13.12 -3.89
N PRO A 30 16.82 -14.09 -3.10
CA PRO A 30 16.70 -14.02 -1.64
C PRO A 30 17.25 -12.73 -1.02
N ALA A 31 18.30 -12.13 -1.62
CA ALA A 31 18.85 -10.86 -1.17
C ALA A 31 17.90 -9.68 -1.45
N GLY A 32 17.21 -9.66 -2.59
CA GLY A 32 16.15 -8.69 -2.90
C GLY A 32 15.01 -8.76 -1.89
N TRP A 33 14.53 -9.97 -1.57
CA TRP A 33 13.49 -10.17 -0.55
C TRP A 33 13.93 -9.76 0.87
N ALA A 34 15.22 -9.90 1.19
CA ALA A 34 15.81 -9.47 2.45
C ALA A 34 16.18 -7.98 2.49
N THR A 35 15.96 -7.22 1.41
CA THR A 35 16.35 -5.80 1.35
C THR A 35 15.52 -4.98 2.34
N PRO A 36 16.16 -4.20 3.25
CA PRO A 36 15.45 -3.33 4.18
C PRO A 36 14.67 -2.24 3.46
N THR A 37 13.45 -1.97 3.94
CA THR A 37 12.59 -0.90 3.44
C THR A 37 12.70 0.36 4.31
N PRO A 38 12.12 1.50 3.87
CA PRO A 38 12.02 2.69 4.72
C PRO A 38 11.23 2.49 6.03
N ALA A 39 10.36 1.49 6.09
CA ALA A 39 9.71 1.08 7.33
C ALA A 39 10.72 0.33 8.21
N ALA A 40 11.06 0.91 9.36
CA ALA A 40 12.09 0.39 10.24
C ALA A 40 11.80 -1.05 10.67
N GLY A 41 12.81 -1.91 10.57
CA GLY A 41 12.71 -3.34 10.89
C GLY A 41 12.08 -4.21 9.78
N TRP A 42 11.47 -3.61 8.75
CA TRP A 42 10.78 -4.36 7.70
C TRP A 42 11.61 -4.47 6.43
N THR A 43 11.71 -5.70 5.89
CA THR A 43 12.27 -5.98 4.56
C THR A 43 11.17 -6.05 3.50
N VAL A 44 11.53 -6.20 2.22
CA VAL A 44 10.56 -6.48 1.14
C VAL A 44 9.66 -7.67 1.48
N ALA A 45 10.20 -8.74 2.08
CA ALA A 45 9.41 -9.87 2.56
C ALA A 45 8.38 -9.48 3.63
N HIS A 46 8.72 -8.59 4.57
CA HIS A 46 7.77 -8.10 5.57
C HIS A 46 6.63 -7.31 4.94
N GLN A 47 6.92 -6.48 3.92
CA GLN A 47 5.90 -5.72 3.22
C GLN A 47 4.86 -6.64 2.55
N VAL A 48 5.32 -7.67 1.82
CA VAL A 48 4.42 -8.63 1.17
C VAL A 48 3.71 -9.53 2.19
N ALA A 49 4.40 -9.92 3.27
CA ALA A 49 3.82 -10.68 4.37
C ALA A 49 2.67 -9.93 5.04
N HIS A 50 2.86 -8.64 5.33
CA HIS A 50 1.80 -7.78 5.87
C HIS A 50 0.61 -7.68 4.92
N LEU A 51 0.85 -7.49 3.62
CA LEU A 51 -0.23 -7.47 2.62
C LEU A 51 -1.02 -8.78 2.60
N ALA A 52 -0.32 -9.92 2.57
CA ALA A 52 -0.95 -11.24 2.59
C ALA A 52 -1.78 -11.46 3.87
N TRP A 53 -1.21 -11.14 5.03
CA TRP A 53 -1.91 -11.28 6.31
C TRP A 53 -3.13 -10.37 6.40
N THR A 54 -3.01 -9.10 6.01
CA THR A 54 -4.14 -8.17 6.04
C THR A 54 -5.22 -8.51 5.00
N ASP A 55 -4.87 -9.12 3.87
CA ASP A 55 -5.84 -9.69 2.92
C ASP A 55 -6.61 -10.86 3.54
N ASP A 56 -5.93 -11.76 4.26
CA ASP A 56 -6.57 -12.88 4.96
C ASP A 56 -7.52 -12.39 6.06
N VAL A 57 -7.14 -11.34 6.80
CA VAL A 57 -7.98 -10.72 7.82
C VAL A 57 -9.19 -10.01 7.22
N ALA A 58 -9.03 -9.30 6.10
CA ALA A 58 -10.13 -8.68 5.37
C ALA A 58 -11.08 -9.73 4.78
N LEU A 59 -10.54 -10.87 4.33
CA LEU A 59 -11.32 -12.00 3.86
C LEU A 59 -12.17 -12.56 5.01
N LEU A 60 -11.57 -12.78 6.18
CA LEU A 60 -12.30 -13.22 7.37
C LEU A 60 -13.42 -12.25 7.75
N ALA A 61 -13.16 -10.93 7.74
CA ALA A 61 -14.19 -9.92 7.99
C ALA A 61 -15.36 -9.99 7.01
N ALA A 62 -15.10 -10.38 5.76
CA ALA A 62 -16.11 -10.51 4.72
C ALA A 62 -16.89 -11.84 4.78
N THR A 63 -16.25 -12.95 5.17
CA THR A 63 -16.83 -14.29 5.10
C THR A 63 -17.30 -14.85 6.43
N ASP A 64 -16.67 -14.43 7.53
CA ASP A 64 -17.01 -14.84 8.90
C ASP A 64 -16.82 -13.66 9.88
N PRO A 65 -17.79 -12.73 9.94
CA PRO A 65 -17.75 -11.57 10.81
C PRO A 65 -17.60 -11.91 12.30
N ASP A 66 -18.14 -13.05 12.74
CA ASP A 66 -18.11 -13.47 14.14
C ASP A 66 -16.71 -13.97 14.52
N ALA A 67 -16.09 -14.78 13.66
CA ALA A 67 -14.68 -15.15 13.84
C ALA A 67 -13.75 -13.94 13.80
N PHE A 68 -14.02 -12.96 12.92
CA PHE A 68 -13.25 -11.71 12.90
C PHE A 68 -13.34 -10.97 14.25
N ARG A 69 -14.54 -10.83 14.84
CA ARG A 69 -14.72 -10.15 16.13
C ARG A 69 -14.11 -10.92 17.31
N ALA A 70 -13.87 -12.21 17.14
CA ALA A 70 -13.20 -13.05 18.13
C ALA A 70 -11.66 -12.95 18.03
N LEU A 71 -11.10 -12.30 17.00
CA LEU A 71 -9.66 -12.06 16.94
C LEU A 71 -9.21 -11.15 18.09
N PRO A 72 -8.03 -11.42 18.69
CA PRO A 72 -7.44 -10.50 19.66
C PRO A 72 -7.12 -9.16 18.99
N ASP A 73 -6.94 -8.11 19.80
CA ASP A 73 -6.51 -6.81 19.30
C ASP A 73 -5.16 -6.95 18.58
N THR A 74 -5.20 -6.80 17.25
CA THR A 74 -4.05 -7.08 16.37
C THR A 74 -3.08 -5.91 16.27
N HIS A 75 -3.36 -4.76 16.86
CA HIS A 75 -2.48 -3.59 16.75
C HIS A 75 -1.06 -3.85 17.27
N GLY A 76 -0.95 -4.68 18.31
CA GLY A 76 0.34 -5.16 18.84
C GLY A 76 0.94 -6.35 18.09
N MET A 77 0.22 -6.92 17.12
CA MET A 77 0.57 -8.17 16.42
C MET A 77 0.97 -7.94 14.96
N VAL A 78 0.85 -6.72 14.42
CA VAL A 78 1.18 -6.43 13.00
C VAL A 78 2.64 -6.76 12.69
N ASP A 79 3.56 -6.31 13.54
CA ASP A 79 4.99 -6.58 13.37
C ASP A 79 5.30 -8.08 13.49
N ASP A 80 4.70 -8.77 14.48
CA ASP A 80 4.87 -10.21 14.67
C ASP A 80 4.31 -11.02 13.50
N ALA A 81 3.15 -10.64 12.96
CA ALA A 81 2.53 -11.29 11.81
C ALA A 81 3.36 -11.07 10.53
N ALA A 82 3.87 -9.85 10.32
CA ALA A 82 4.76 -9.54 9.22
C ALA A 82 6.08 -10.33 9.34
N ALA A 83 6.68 -10.41 10.53
CA ALA A 83 7.90 -11.17 10.77
C ALA A 83 7.71 -12.68 10.57
N ALA A 84 6.61 -13.25 11.08
CA ALA A 84 6.27 -14.65 10.90
C ALA A 84 6.05 -14.98 9.41
N GLY A 85 5.34 -14.12 8.67
CA GLY A 85 5.14 -14.30 7.24
C GLY A 85 6.43 -14.11 6.42
N ALA A 86 7.30 -13.18 6.82
CA ALA A 86 8.58 -12.94 6.15
C ALA A 86 9.60 -14.08 6.34
N ALA A 87 9.40 -14.95 7.34
CA ALA A 87 10.22 -16.15 7.56
C ALA A 87 9.88 -17.30 6.61
N VAL A 88 8.72 -17.24 5.93
CA VAL A 88 8.29 -18.23 4.93
C VAL A 88 9.11 -18.04 3.64
N PRO A 89 9.44 -19.11 2.89
CA PRO A 89 10.12 -18.98 1.60
C PRO A 89 9.42 -17.98 0.67
N PRO A 90 10.15 -17.05 0.00
CA PRO A 90 9.54 -15.99 -0.81
C PRO A 90 8.56 -16.46 -1.88
N SER A 91 8.81 -17.61 -2.52
CA SER A 91 7.89 -18.19 -3.50
C SER A 91 6.56 -18.60 -2.88
N GLU A 92 6.59 -19.21 -1.69
CA GLU A 92 5.39 -19.63 -0.97
C GLU A 92 4.61 -18.42 -0.45
N LEU A 93 5.31 -17.40 0.06
CA LEU A 93 4.71 -16.14 0.48
C LEU A 93 4.02 -15.44 -0.70
N LEU A 94 4.69 -15.34 -1.85
CA LEU A 94 4.14 -14.73 -3.05
C LEU A 94 2.91 -15.48 -3.57
N ASP A 95 2.93 -16.81 -3.57
CA ASP A 95 1.78 -17.63 -3.98
C ASP A 95 0.60 -17.51 -3.02
N ARG A 96 0.86 -17.42 -1.71
CA ARG A 96 -0.16 -17.12 -0.70
C ARG A 96 -0.78 -15.76 -0.96
N TRP A 97 0.03 -14.71 -1.10
CA TRP A 97 -0.47 -13.35 -1.36
C TRP A 97 -1.30 -13.29 -2.65
N ARG A 98 -0.82 -13.89 -3.74
CA ARG A 98 -1.56 -14.01 -5.01
C ARG A 98 -2.91 -14.68 -4.85
N SER A 99 -2.99 -15.74 -4.06
CA SER A 99 -4.22 -16.49 -3.86
C SER A 99 -5.18 -15.75 -2.93
N GLY A 100 -4.68 -15.18 -1.84
CA GLY A 100 -5.45 -14.40 -0.87
C GLY A 100 -6.11 -13.18 -1.51
N ARG A 101 -5.36 -12.38 -2.30
CA ARG A 101 -5.92 -11.19 -2.97
C ARG A 101 -7.04 -11.52 -3.98
N ARG A 102 -6.98 -12.70 -4.63
CA ARG A 102 -8.08 -13.18 -5.50
C ARG A 102 -9.29 -13.61 -4.68
N ALA A 103 -9.08 -14.42 -3.65
CA ALA A 103 -10.15 -14.88 -2.77
C ALA A 103 -10.87 -13.71 -2.09
N LEU A 104 -10.13 -12.69 -1.65
CA LEU A 104 -10.70 -11.47 -1.09
C LEU A 104 -11.55 -10.71 -2.11
N ALA A 105 -11.07 -10.55 -3.34
CA ALA A 105 -11.86 -9.88 -4.39
C ALA A 105 -13.18 -10.62 -4.64
N ASP A 106 -13.15 -11.94 -4.75
CA ASP A 106 -14.35 -12.77 -4.93
C ASP A 106 -15.32 -12.64 -3.75
N ALA A 107 -14.80 -12.65 -2.51
CA ALA A 107 -15.60 -12.48 -1.30
C ALA A 107 -16.27 -11.10 -1.25
N LEU A 108 -15.56 -10.03 -1.61
CA LEU A 108 -16.10 -8.67 -1.60
C LEU A 108 -17.23 -8.49 -2.63
N VAL A 109 -17.16 -9.16 -3.79
CA VAL A 109 -18.26 -9.19 -4.77
C VAL A 109 -19.50 -9.88 -4.19
N ALA A 110 -19.31 -10.92 -3.38
CA ALA A 110 -20.41 -11.68 -2.78
C ALA A 110 -21.08 -10.97 -1.58
N VAL A 111 -20.50 -9.89 -1.05
CA VAL A 111 -21.10 -9.14 0.07
C VAL A 111 -22.42 -8.49 -0.38
N PRO A 112 -23.54 -8.77 0.31
CA PRO A 112 -24.82 -8.15 -0.02
C PRO A 112 -24.76 -6.62 0.06
N ALA A 113 -25.45 -5.95 -0.87
CA ALA A 113 -25.48 -4.49 -0.91
C ALA A 113 -26.04 -3.93 0.42
N GLY A 114 -25.33 -2.95 0.99
CA GLY A 114 -25.69 -2.33 2.27
C GLY A 114 -25.14 -3.05 3.51
N THR A 115 -24.51 -4.22 3.36
CA THR A 115 -23.81 -4.89 4.47
C THR A 115 -22.56 -4.12 4.85
N SER A 116 -22.38 -3.91 6.16
CA SER A 116 -21.17 -3.35 6.73
C SER A 116 -20.30 -4.46 7.32
N LEU A 117 -19.07 -4.53 6.87
CA LEU A 117 -18.03 -5.43 7.35
C LEU A 117 -17.45 -4.89 8.67
N PRO A 118 -17.23 -5.74 9.69
CA PRO A 118 -16.49 -5.33 10.87
C PRO A 118 -15.04 -5.01 10.49
N TRP A 119 -14.43 -4.03 11.17
CA TRP A 119 -13.04 -3.67 10.96
C TRP A 119 -12.42 -3.07 12.23
N TYR A 120 -11.10 -2.92 12.27
CA TYR A 120 -10.39 -2.31 13.41
C TYR A 120 -10.70 -0.83 13.58
N GLY A 121 -11.07 -0.15 12.48
CA GLY A 121 -11.62 1.20 12.51
C GLY A 121 -13.15 1.19 12.46
N PRO A 122 -13.77 2.25 11.92
CA PRO A 122 -15.19 2.21 11.61
C PRO A 122 -15.53 1.03 10.69
N PRO A 123 -16.68 0.36 10.89
CA PRO A 123 -17.17 -0.64 9.96
C PRO A 123 -17.19 -0.14 8.51
N MET A 124 -16.85 -1.01 7.58
CA MET A 124 -16.63 -0.65 6.17
C MET A 124 -17.65 -1.30 5.25
N SER A 125 -18.09 -0.58 4.21
CA SER A 125 -18.74 -1.24 3.07
C SER A 125 -17.72 -2.07 2.27
N ALA A 126 -18.17 -2.99 1.41
CA ALA A 126 -17.27 -3.71 0.50
C ALA A 126 -16.43 -2.77 -0.38
N ALA A 127 -17.02 -1.68 -0.87
CA ALA A 127 -16.31 -0.67 -1.66
C ALA A 127 -15.25 0.07 -0.81
N SER A 128 -15.57 0.41 0.43
CA SER A 128 -14.62 1.01 1.37
C SER A 128 -13.46 0.05 1.69
N MET A 129 -13.75 -1.24 1.87
CA MET A 129 -12.72 -2.27 2.06
C MET A 129 -11.81 -2.38 0.84
N ALA A 130 -12.37 -2.49 -0.37
CA ALA A 130 -11.59 -2.52 -1.61
C ALA A 130 -10.69 -1.28 -1.77
N THR A 131 -11.21 -0.10 -1.41
CA THR A 131 -10.46 1.17 -1.41
C THR A 131 -9.30 1.14 -0.41
N ALA A 132 -9.55 0.65 0.81
CA ALA A 132 -8.52 0.52 1.84
C ALA A 132 -7.43 -0.48 1.42
N ARG A 133 -7.79 -1.63 0.86
CA ARG A 133 -6.84 -2.62 0.35
C ARG A 133 -6.02 -2.11 -0.83
N LEU A 134 -6.61 -1.31 -1.72
CA LEU A 134 -5.89 -0.65 -2.81
C LEU A 134 -4.85 0.32 -2.25
N MET A 135 -5.25 1.16 -1.27
CA MET A 135 -4.33 2.07 -0.60
C MET A 135 -3.19 1.34 0.12
N GLU A 136 -3.48 0.27 0.87
CA GLU A 136 -2.46 -0.55 1.53
C GLU A 136 -1.49 -1.14 0.49
N THR A 137 -2.02 -1.78 -0.56
CA THR A 137 -1.20 -2.38 -1.64
C THR A 137 -0.27 -1.34 -2.27
N TRP A 138 -0.79 -0.17 -2.61
CA TRP A 138 0.00 0.91 -3.18
C TRP A 138 1.06 1.43 -2.20
N ALA A 139 0.67 1.71 -0.95
CA ALA A 139 1.57 2.31 0.05
C ALA A 139 2.72 1.37 0.45
N HIS A 140 2.44 0.07 0.58
CA HIS A 140 3.47 -0.95 0.80
C HIS A 140 4.30 -1.20 -0.48
N GLY A 141 3.69 -1.05 -1.67
CA GLY A 141 4.42 -1.03 -2.94
C GLY A 141 5.40 0.14 -3.07
N VAL A 142 5.08 1.32 -2.53
CA VAL A 142 6.03 2.44 -2.41
C VAL A 142 7.21 2.05 -1.52
N ASP A 143 6.95 1.42 -0.37
CA ASP A 143 8.03 0.99 0.54
C ASP A 143 8.96 -0.05 -0.13
N VAL A 144 8.41 -0.97 -0.93
CA VAL A 144 9.18 -1.95 -1.71
C VAL A 144 9.99 -1.27 -2.82
N THR A 145 9.37 -0.39 -3.60
CA THR A 145 10.06 0.30 -4.70
C THR A 145 11.16 1.23 -4.19
N ASP A 146 10.94 1.94 -3.08
CA ASP A 146 11.96 2.74 -2.40
C ASP A 146 13.15 1.89 -1.91
N ALA A 147 12.89 0.69 -1.40
CA ALA A 147 13.92 -0.26 -0.96
C ALA A 147 14.80 -0.73 -2.13
N LEU A 148 14.21 -0.83 -3.32
CA LEU A 148 14.87 -1.32 -4.53
C LEU A 148 15.40 -0.19 -5.43
N GLY A 149 15.16 1.08 -5.07
CA GLY A 149 15.50 2.25 -5.88
C GLY A 149 14.64 2.41 -7.15
N LEU A 150 13.46 1.79 -7.18
CA LEU A 150 12.52 1.88 -8.29
C LEU A 150 11.53 3.04 -8.07
N PRO A 151 10.99 3.64 -9.15
CA PRO A 151 9.91 4.61 -9.00
C PRO A 151 8.63 3.93 -8.49
N PRO A 152 7.78 4.66 -7.74
CA PRO A 152 6.49 4.14 -7.32
C PRO A 152 5.52 4.00 -8.50
N SER A 153 4.52 3.12 -8.33
CA SER A 153 3.37 3.02 -9.24
C SER A 153 2.63 4.36 -9.27
N THR A 154 2.53 4.97 -10.46
CA THR A 154 2.00 6.32 -10.68
C THR A 154 0.93 6.30 -11.78
N THR A 155 -0.28 5.90 -11.39
CA THR A 155 -1.43 5.78 -12.30
C THR A 155 -2.67 6.45 -11.70
N ASP A 156 -3.72 6.62 -12.50
CA ASP A 156 -4.96 7.25 -12.04
C ASP A 156 -5.69 6.44 -10.94
N ARG A 157 -5.27 5.19 -10.68
CA ARG A 157 -5.71 4.41 -9.49
C ARG A 157 -5.45 5.13 -8.17
N LEU A 158 -4.52 6.09 -8.16
CA LEU A 158 -4.27 6.99 -7.03
C LEU A 158 -5.51 7.80 -6.61
N GLU A 159 -6.52 7.96 -7.47
CA GLU A 159 -7.75 8.65 -7.10
C GLU A 159 -8.44 7.98 -5.89
N ALA A 160 -8.40 6.65 -5.80
CA ALA A 160 -8.95 5.91 -4.66
C ALA A 160 -8.17 6.20 -3.36
N VAL A 161 -6.84 6.29 -3.45
CA VAL A 161 -5.97 6.63 -2.31
C VAL A 161 -6.20 8.07 -1.86
N ALA A 162 -6.26 9.00 -2.81
CA ALA A 162 -6.55 10.40 -2.55
C ALA A 162 -7.94 10.57 -1.93
N HIS A 163 -8.96 9.89 -2.49
CA HIS A 163 -10.32 9.90 -1.96
C HIS A 163 -10.35 9.40 -0.52
N LEU A 164 -9.66 8.30 -0.21
CA LEU A 164 -9.57 7.80 1.16
C LEU A 164 -8.92 8.85 2.08
N GLY A 165 -7.80 9.44 1.68
CA GLY A 165 -7.12 10.49 2.44
C GLY A 165 -8.01 11.70 2.74
N VAL A 166 -8.81 12.15 1.77
CA VAL A 166 -9.80 13.23 1.97
C VAL A 166 -10.87 12.81 2.97
N ARG A 167 -11.43 11.60 2.81
CA ARG A 167 -12.49 11.06 3.67
C ARG A 167 -12.04 10.84 5.11
N THR A 168 -10.75 10.56 5.34
CA THR A 168 -10.20 10.29 6.67
C THR A 168 -9.68 11.53 7.40
N ARG A 169 -9.88 12.76 6.89
CA ARG A 169 -9.44 14.00 7.57
C ARG A 169 -9.88 14.07 9.04
N GLY A 170 -11.13 13.76 9.33
CA GLY A 170 -11.65 13.72 10.70
C GLY A 170 -11.02 12.61 11.54
N PHE A 171 -10.92 11.41 10.97
CA PHE A 171 -10.30 10.25 11.60
C PHE A 171 -8.82 10.49 11.94
N ALA A 172 -8.08 11.14 11.04
CA ALA A 172 -6.69 11.51 11.26
C ALA A 172 -6.52 12.46 12.48
N HIS A 173 -7.41 13.44 12.65
CA HIS A 173 -7.37 14.28 13.85
C HIS A 173 -7.59 13.46 15.12
N THR A 174 -8.58 12.55 15.11
CA THR A 174 -8.85 11.65 16.24
C THR A 174 -7.64 10.77 16.58
N GLN A 175 -7.00 10.15 15.58
CA GLN A 175 -5.80 9.32 15.79
C GLN A 175 -4.63 10.10 16.37
N HIS A 176 -4.53 11.39 16.05
CA HIS A 176 -3.51 12.29 16.57
C HIS A 176 -3.91 13.04 17.86
N GLY A 177 -5.04 12.67 18.49
CA GLY A 177 -5.50 13.30 19.73
C GLY A 177 -5.89 14.79 19.58
N LEU A 178 -6.22 15.21 18.36
CA LEU A 178 -6.61 16.58 18.04
C LEU A 178 -8.15 16.73 18.03
N PRO A 179 -8.66 17.95 18.27
CA PRO A 179 -10.08 18.25 18.07
C PRO A 179 -10.53 17.93 16.65
N ALA A 180 -11.82 17.61 16.49
CA ALA A 180 -12.41 17.41 15.18
C ALA A 180 -12.13 18.62 14.27
N PRO A 181 -11.70 18.40 13.02
CA PRO A 181 -11.37 19.49 12.11
C PRO A 181 -12.60 20.33 11.83
N THR A 182 -12.45 21.65 11.90
CA THR A 182 -13.49 22.61 11.50
C THR A 182 -13.18 23.18 10.12
N GLY A 183 -14.21 23.74 9.48
CA GLY A 183 -14.11 24.38 8.16
C GLY A 183 -13.92 23.39 7.01
N ASP A 184 -14.45 23.75 5.84
CA ASP A 184 -14.28 22.97 4.61
C ASP A 184 -12.89 23.21 4.01
N VAL A 185 -12.30 22.17 3.44
CA VAL A 185 -11.04 22.25 2.69
C VAL A 185 -11.31 21.81 1.26
N ARG A 186 -10.99 22.68 0.30
CA ARG A 186 -11.01 22.34 -1.12
C ARG A 186 -9.72 21.62 -1.48
N VAL A 187 -9.84 20.48 -2.12
CA VAL A 187 -8.71 19.69 -2.59
C VAL A 187 -8.71 19.68 -4.11
N GLU A 188 -7.59 20.02 -4.74
CA GLU A 188 -7.42 20.08 -6.20
C GLU A 188 -6.11 19.39 -6.59
N LEU A 189 -6.20 18.17 -7.09
CA LEU A 189 -5.04 17.33 -7.38
C LEU A 189 -4.89 17.09 -8.87
N THR A 190 -3.67 17.22 -9.39
CA THR A 190 -3.35 16.82 -10.77
C THR A 190 -3.04 15.33 -10.81
N ALA A 191 -3.86 14.58 -11.53
CA ALA A 191 -3.72 13.15 -11.77
C ALA A 191 -2.43 12.85 -12.56
N PRO A 192 -1.92 11.60 -12.52
CA PRO A 192 -0.88 11.15 -13.44
C PRO A 192 -1.23 11.34 -14.93
N SER A 193 -2.51 11.20 -15.30
CA SER A 193 -3.00 11.51 -16.65
C SER A 193 -3.05 13.01 -16.99
N GLY A 194 -2.85 13.90 -16.02
CA GLY A 194 -3.03 15.34 -16.14
C GLY A 194 -4.46 15.82 -15.89
N ALA A 195 -5.42 14.91 -15.67
CA ALA A 195 -6.77 15.28 -15.25
C ALA A 195 -6.77 15.99 -13.88
N LEU A 196 -7.71 16.91 -13.67
CA LEU A 196 -7.89 17.57 -12.38
C LEU A 196 -8.94 16.82 -11.55
N TRP A 197 -8.54 16.33 -10.37
CA TRP A 197 -9.44 15.76 -9.38
C TRP A 197 -9.77 16.78 -8.30
N THR A 198 -11.04 16.85 -7.90
CA THR A 198 -11.47 17.85 -6.93
C THR A 198 -12.42 17.33 -5.88
N TRP A 199 -12.24 17.75 -4.63
CA TRP A 199 -13.14 17.47 -3.51
C TRP A 199 -13.41 18.74 -2.70
N GLY A 200 -14.61 18.84 -2.12
CA GLY A 200 -15.03 19.99 -1.32
C GLY A 200 -15.48 21.19 -2.17
N GLU A 201 -16.04 22.19 -1.49
CA GLU A 201 -16.67 23.35 -2.13
C GLU A 201 -15.65 24.23 -2.87
N PRO A 202 -15.92 24.66 -4.11
CA PRO A 202 -15.00 25.52 -4.88
C PRO A 202 -14.68 26.85 -4.21
N THR A 203 -15.55 27.32 -3.30
CA THR A 203 -15.43 28.59 -2.57
C THR A 203 -14.76 28.45 -1.21
N ALA A 204 -14.31 27.26 -0.80
CA ALA A 204 -13.63 27.09 0.48
C ALA A 204 -12.35 27.96 0.55
N ALA A 205 -12.17 28.61 1.70
CA ALA A 205 -11.01 29.46 1.95
C ALA A 205 -9.74 28.64 2.16
N ASP A 206 -9.87 27.46 2.77
CA ASP A 206 -8.78 26.53 2.97
C ASP A 206 -8.63 25.58 1.77
N ARG A 207 -7.40 25.38 1.30
CA ARG A 207 -7.10 24.62 0.09
C ARG A 207 -5.86 23.73 0.23
N VAL A 208 -5.91 22.56 -0.41
CA VAL A 208 -4.75 21.70 -0.69
C VAL A 208 -4.67 21.49 -2.19
N THR A 209 -3.56 21.90 -2.81
CA THR A 209 -3.32 21.72 -4.25
C THR A 209 -2.00 21.01 -4.51
N GLY A 210 -1.87 20.35 -5.66
CA GLY A 210 -0.59 19.79 -6.11
C GLY A 210 -0.73 18.48 -6.89
N PRO A 211 0.38 17.74 -7.10
CA PRO A 211 0.34 16.43 -7.72
C PRO A 211 -0.40 15.41 -6.85
N ALA A 212 -1.20 14.54 -7.48
CA ALA A 212 -1.92 13.50 -6.76
C ALA A 212 -0.99 12.49 -6.07
N LEU A 213 0.16 12.18 -6.68
CA LEU A 213 1.20 11.33 -6.09
C LEU A 213 1.64 11.88 -4.74
N ASP A 214 1.99 13.16 -4.70
CA ASP A 214 2.50 13.83 -3.51
C ASP A 214 1.46 13.84 -2.38
N PHE A 215 0.19 14.08 -2.73
CA PHE A 215 -0.91 13.97 -1.76
C PHE A 215 -1.04 12.54 -1.22
N CYS A 216 -1.00 11.53 -2.09
CA CYS A 216 -1.08 10.13 -1.69
C CYS A 216 0.10 9.72 -0.80
N LEU A 217 1.32 10.14 -1.12
CA LEU A 217 2.52 9.93 -0.31
C LEU A 217 2.39 10.62 1.05
N ARG A 218 1.75 11.79 1.10
CA ARG A 218 1.50 12.51 2.34
C ARG A 218 0.50 11.80 3.24
N VAL A 219 -0.69 11.48 2.74
CA VAL A 219 -1.76 10.89 3.55
C VAL A 219 -1.45 9.46 3.97
N THR A 220 -0.54 8.77 3.29
CA THR A 220 -0.02 7.45 3.70
C THR A 220 1.26 7.54 4.55
N GLN A 221 1.73 8.75 4.88
CA GLN A 221 2.93 9.01 5.68
C GLN A 221 4.23 8.40 5.11
N ARG A 222 4.32 8.27 3.78
CA ARG A 222 5.53 7.78 3.08
C ARG A 222 6.53 8.89 2.77
N ARG A 223 6.11 10.16 2.81
CA ARG A 223 6.98 11.34 2.63
C ARG A 223 6.63 12.45 3.62
N ALA A 224 7.67 13.19 4.02
CA ALA A 224 7.53 14.36 4.85
C ALA A 224 6.99 15.56 4.05
N PRO A 225 6.24 16.48 4.67
CA PRO A 225 5.66 17.63 3.97
C PRO A 225 6.68 18.44 3.15
N GLY A 226 7.89 18.66 3.68
CA GLY A 226 8.92 19.45 3.01
C GLY A 226 9.52 18.83 1.75
N GLY A 227 9.25 17.55 1.47
CA GLY A 227 9.70 16.86 0.26
C GLY A 227 8.66 16.77 -0.84
N LEU A 228 7.55 17.49 -0.70
CA LEU A 228 6.37 17.34 -1.55
C LEU A 228 6.00 18.68 -2.21
N GLN A 229 5.49 18.62 -3.43
CA GLN A 229 4.99 19.75 -4.20
C GLN A 229 3.51 20.03 -3.89
N LEU A 230 3.14 19.94 -2.62
CA LEU A 230 1.80 20.29 -2.14
C LEU A 230 1.79 21.74 -1.66
N GLN A 231 0.81 22.51 -2.14
CA GLN A 231 0.53 23.83 -1.61
C GLN A 231 -0.68 23.78 -0.69
N THR A 232 -0.52 24.31 0.52
CA THR A 232 -1.60 24.47 1.49
C THR A 232 -1.91 25.93 1.72
N THR A 233 -3.18 26.31 1.56
CA THR A 233 -3.67 27.65 1.88
C THR A 233 -4.67 27.55 3.03
N GLY A 234 -4.52 28.40 4.05
CA GLY A 234 -5.40 28.41 5.22
C GLY A 234 -4.98 27.47 6.36
N VAL A 235 -5.44 27.79 7.57
CA VAL A 235 -5.03 27.13 8.82
C VAL A 235 -5.55 25.70 8.90
N ALA A 236 -6.77 25.45 8.44
CA ALA A 236 -7.41 24.14 8.50
C ALA A 236 -6.77 23.15 7.52
N ALA A 237 -6.35 23.64 6.34
CA ALA A 237 -5.59 22.84 5.37
C ALA A 237 -4.18 22.52 5.88
N ALA A 238 -3.43 23.52 6.37
CA ALA A 238 -2.09 23.33 6.90
C ALA A 238 -2.09 22.32 8.07
N ARG A 239 -2.98 22.53 9.05
CA ARG A 239 -3.11 21.64 10.21
C ARG A 239 -3.47 20.21 9.80
N TRP A 240 -4.35 20.03 8.82
CA TRP A 240 -4.65 18.71 8.31
C TRP A 240 -3.44 18.05 7.64
N MET A 241 -2.71 18.80 6.81
CA MET A 241 -1.49 18.29 6.18
C MET A 241 -0.33 18.06 7.17
N ASP A 242 -0.39 18.51 8.42
CA ASP A 242 0.57 18.12 9.46
C ASP A 242 0.28 16.73 10.06
N VAL A 243 -0.99 16.31 10.07
CA VAL A 243 -1.44 15.06 10.70
C VAL A 243 -2.10 14.09 9.73
N ALA A 244 -1.93 14.29 8.43
CA ALA A 244 -2.64 13.49 7.43
C ALA A 244 -2.36 11.99 7.57
N GLN A 245 -3.43 11.19 7.58
CA GLN A 245 -3.38 9.74 7.73
C GLN A 245 -4.59 9.09 7.03
N ALA A 246 -4.34 8.09 6.20
CA ALA A 246 -5.35 7.34 5.44
C ALA A 246 -5.53 5.88 5.89
N TYR A 247 -4.85 5.44 6.96
CA TYR A 247 -4.89 4.08 7.49
C TYR A 247 -5.36 4.05 8.96
N ALA A 248 -5.86 2.90 9.43
CA ALA A 248 -6.47 2.75 10.76
C ALA A 248 -5.47 2.58 11.91
N GLY A 249 -4.22 2.23 11.59
CA GLY A 249 -3.08 2.12 12.51
C GLY A 249 -2.88 3.37 13.40
N PRO A 250 -2.06 3.27 14.46
CA PRO A 250 -1.71 4.46 15.23
C PRO A 250 -0.93 5.43 14.34
N PRO A 251 -0.81 6.72 14.71
CA PRO A 251 0.13 7.61 14.05
C PRO A 251 1.47 6.91 13.89
N GLY A 252 2.00 6.86 12.66
CA GLY A 252 3.34 6.34 12.48
C GLY A 252 4.32 7.16 13.30
N ALA A 253 5.56 6.67 13.47
CA ALA A 253 6.64 7.50 14.02
C ALA A 253 6.89 8.78 13.18
N GLY A 254 6.15 9.01 12.09
CA GLY A 254 6.30 10.09 11.15
C GLY A 254 7.30 9.71 10.06
N SER A 255 7.11 10.27 8.87
CA SER A 255 8.04 10.10 7.75
C SER A 255 9.45 10.62 8.04
N ALA A 256 9.64 11.42 9.08
CA ALA A 256 10.95 11.90 9.54
C ALA A 256 11.85 10.77 10.10
N HIS A 257 11.25 9.67 10.55
CA HIS A 257 11.96 8.49 11.06
C HIS A 257 12.11 7.38 10.01
N ARG A 258 11.62 7.60 8.78
CA ARG A 258 11.81 6.67 7.66
C ARG A 258 13.17 6.92 7.01
N SER A 259 13.85 5.85 6.61
CA SER A 259 15.07 5.98 5.81
C SER A 259 14.71 6.59 4.44
N PRO A 260 15.56 7.46 3.86
CA PRO A 260 15.32 7.98 2.52
C PRO A 260 15.30 6.84 1.49
N PRO A 261 14.60 6.99 0.36
CA PRO A 261 14.62 6.02 -0.72
C PRO A 261 16.06 5.72 -1.15
N ARG A 262 16.33 4.47 -1.53
CA ARG A 262 17.65 4.11 -2.06
C ARG A 262 17.84 4.69 -3.46
N ASP A 263 19.10 4.96 -3.82
CA ASP A 263 19.47 5.36 -5.18
C ASP A 263 19.08 4.25 -6.18
N PRO A 264 18.46 4.57 -7.34
CA PRO A 264 18.08 3.61 -8.37
C PRO A 264 19.18 2.69 -8.88
N THR A 265 20.44 3.05 -8.67
CA THR A 265 21.60 2.23 -9.09
C THR A 265 22.05 1.21 -8.04
N SER A 266 21.46 1.23 -6.84
CA SER A 266 21.98 0.51 -5.66
C SER A 266 21.60 -0.97 -5.57
N TYR A 267 20.44 -1.38 -6.07
CA TYR A 267 20.11 -2.81 -6.19
C TYR A 267 20.42 -3.30 -7.61
N ARG A 268 21.40 -4.19 -7.73
CA ARG A 268 21.65 -4.99 -8.94
C ARG A 268 21.45 -6.45 -8.59
N LYS A 269 20.50 -7.10 -9.27
CA LYS A 269 20.33 -8.56 -9.20
C LYS A 269 21.69 -9.21 -9.49
N PRO A 270 22.20 -10.10 -8.62
CA PRO A 270 23.42 -10.83 -8.89
C PRO A 270 23.28 -11.58 -10.21
N THR A 271 24.17 -11.31 -11.17
CA THR A 271 24.23 -12.10 -12.39
C THR A 271 24.72 -13.50 -12.04
N ALA A 272 24.03 -14.53 -12.53
CA ALA A 272 24.49 -15.90 -12.38
C ALA A 272 25.96 -16.02 -12.84
N PRO A 273 26.82 -16.75 -12.11
CA PRO A 273 28.20 -16.94 -12.56
C PRO A 273 28.19 -17.60 -13.95
N PRO A 274 29.13 -17.23 -14.84
CA PRO A 274 29.21 -17.84 -16.16
C PRO A 274 29.33 -19.36 -16.00
N ARG A 275 28.50 -20.11 -16.72
CA ARG A 275 28.58 -21.58 -16.74
C ARG A 275 30.02 -21.96 -17.08
N ALA A 276 30.68 -22.70 -16.18
CA ALA A 276 31.98 -23.27 -16.46
C ALA A 276 31.89 -24.07 -17.77
N GLY A 277 32.60 -23.60 -18.80
CA GLY A 277 32.64 -24.24 -20.10
C GLY A 277 33.03 -25.70 -19.95
N GLY A 278 32.25 -26.59 -20.55
CA GLY A 278 32.46 -28.03 -20.48
C GLY A 278 33.88 -28.38 -20.91
N ALA A 279 34.59 -29.10 -20.04
CA ALA A 279 35.88 -29.69 -20.36
C ALA A 279 35.73 -30.57 -21.60
N GLY A 280 36.46 -30.20 -22.66
CA GLY A 280 36.54 -30.95 -23.90
C GLY A 280 37.01 -32.38 -23.63
N ARG A 281 36.29 -33.34 -24.22
CA ARG A 281 36.71 -34.74 -24.34
C ARG A 281 38.11 -34.81 -24.98
N GLN A 282 39.07 -35.43 -24.29
CA GLN A 282 40.29 -35.91 -24.92
C GLN A 282 39.98 -37.16 -25.78
N PRO A 283 40.54 -37.29 -26.99
CA PRO A 283 40.41 -38.51 -27.78
C PRO A 283 41.40 -39.58 -27.32
N GLY A 284 40.92 -40.82 -27.27
CA GLY A 284 41.59 -41.98 -26.69
C GLY A 284 42.85 -42.45 -27.41
N VAL A 285 43.77 -43.00 -26.60
CA VAL A 285 44.94 -43.78 -27.03
C VAL A 285 44.52 -45.25 -27.14
N ARG A 286 44.77 -45.89 -28.29
CA ARG A 286 44.65 -47.34 -28.48
C ARG A 286 45.97 -48.03 -28.07
N PRO A 287 45.95 -49.20 -27.41
CA PRO A 287 47.15 -49.98 -27.20
C PRO A 287 47.47 -50.85 -28.44
N ARG A 288 48.77 -51.17 -28.59
CA ARG A 288 49.30 -52.18 -29.52
C ARG A 288 49.10 -53.58 -28.96
#